data_AF-A0A1E5Q4B7-F1
#
_entry.id   AF-A0A1E5Q4B7-F1
#
_cell.length_a   1.000
_cell.length_b   1.000
_cell.length_c   1.000
_cell.angle_alpha   90.00
_cell.angle_beta   90.00
_cell.angle_gamma   90.00
#
_symmetry.space_group_name_H-M   'P 1'
#
loop_
_entity.id
_entity.type
_entity.pdbx_description
1 polymer ?
#
loop_
_entity_poly.entity_id
_entity_poly.type
_entity_poly.pdbx_seq_one_letter_code
_entity_poly.pdbx_strand_id
1 'polypeptide(L)'
;MSEEHTDDYKKMMNQKRFLNDIEQGIRIANREIIHKRIPALNKDTVLAFAVAIARARTRYLEAAFRAAATDKGEPLDQGEVNQLRSHRESYEETKKAFEALRYAIEQGYVDVEMVD
;
A
#
# COMPACT_ATOMS: atom_id res chain seq x y z
N MET A 1 4.47 39.14 27.80
CA MET A 1 5.02 38.51 26.59
C MET A 1 5.34 39.62 25.62
N SER A 2 6.54 39.64 25.02
CA SER A 2 6.91 40.65 24.02
C SER A 2 6.10 40.48 22.73
N GLU A 3 5.96 41.57 21.96
CA GLU A 3 5.24 41.58 20.66
C GLU A 3 5.82 40.56 19.67
N GLU A 4 7.14 40.36 19.70
CA GLU A 4 7.89 39.40 18.86
C GLU A 4 7.43 37.94 19.07
N HIS A 5 7.24 37.51 20.33
CA HIS A 5 6.70 36.19 20.64
C HIS A 5 5.23 36.00 20.20
N THR A 6 4.49 37.10 20.05
CA THR A 6 3.08 37.07 19.63
C THR A 6 2.97 36.91 18.10
N ASP A 7 3.90 37.51 17.34
CA ASP A 7 3.95 37.38 15.88
C ASP A 7 4.41 35.98 15.44
N ASP A 8 5.41 35.42 16.10
CA ASP A 8 5.85 34.03 15.88
C ASP A 8 4.72 33.02 16.12
N TYR A 9 3.95 33.20 17.21
CA TYR A 9 2.81 32.35 17.50
C TYR A 9 1.71 32.44 16.42
N LYS A 10 1.39 33.66 15.95
CA LYS A 10 0.42 33.86 14.86
C LYS A 10 0.88 33.21 13.57
N LYS A 11 2.17 33.33 13.22
CA LYS A 11 2.77 32.70 12.05
C LYS A 11 2.68 31.17 12.12
N MET A 12 3.02 30.57 13.26
CA MET A 12 2.88 29.12 13.47
C MET A 12 1.42 28.66 13.33
N MET A 13 0.45 29.43 13.85
CA MET A 13 -0.97 29.09 13.71
C MET A 13 -1.46 29.18 12.27
N ASN A 14 -1.04 30.19 11.52
CA ASN A 14 -1.38 30.32 10.11
C ASN A 14 -0.79 29.17 9.28
N GLN A 15 0.46 28.77 9.56
CA GLN A 15 1.08 27.61 8.93
C GLN A 15 0.31 26.31 9.22
N LYS A 16 -0.08 26.08 10.47
CA LYS A 16 -0.89 24.91 10.84
C LYS A 16 -2.23 24.87 10.11
N ARG A 17 -2.93 26.01 10.03
CA ARG A 17 -4.20 26.11 9.28
C ARG A 17 -3.99 25.80 7.80
N PHE A 18 -2.99 26.39 7.18
CA PHE A 18 -2.66 26.12 5.79
C PHE A 18 -2.38 24.64 5.53
N LEU A 19 -1.58 23.99 6.38
CA LEU A 19 -1.31 22.55 6.25
C LEU A 19 -2.59 21.71 6.40
N ASN A 20 -3.45 22.04 7.37
CA ASN A 20 -4.73 21.35 7.54
C ASN A 20 -5.64 21.50 6.31
N ASP A 21 -5.70 22.69 5.72
CA ASP A 21 -6.52 22.96 4.53
C ASP A 21 -6.00 22.15 3.32
N ILE A 22 -4.68 22.05 3.16
CA ILE A 22 -4.05 21.22 2.14
C ILE A 22 -4.32 19.74 2.37
N GLU A 23 -4.17 19.23 3.60
CA GLU A 23 -4.46 17.84 3.95
C GLU A 23 -5.93 17.48 3.68
N GLN A 24 -6.86 18.38 4.02
CA GLN A 24 -8.28 18.21 3.70
C GLN A 24 -8.51 18.14 2.19
N GLY A 25 -7.89 19.05 1.42
CA GLY A 25 -7.96 19.04 -0.04
C GLY A 25 -7.42 17.74 -0.64
N ILE A 26 -6.29 17.24 -0.15
CA ILE A 26 -5.69 15.96 -0.56
C ILE A 26 -6.65 14.80 -0.28
N ARG A 27 -7.27 14.77 0.91
CA ARG A 27 -8.22 13.71 1.27
C ARG A 27 -9.42 13.68 0.33
N ILE A 28 -10.03 14.85 0.06
CA ILE A 28 -11.19 14.97 -0.84
C ILE A 28 -10.82 14.51 -2.26
N ALA A 29 -9.71 15.01 -2.79
CA ALA A 29 -9.26 14.67 -4.14
C ALA A 29 -8.96 13.17 -4.30
N ASN A 30 -8.24 12.57 -3.35
CA ASN A 30 -7.94 11.13 -3.40
C ASN A 30 -9.23 10.30 -3.34
N ARG A 31 -10.14 10.65 -2.42
CA ARG A 31 -11.43 9.97 -2.31
C ARG A 31 -12.21 9.99 -3.61
N GLU A 32 -12.35 11.18 -4.22
CA GLU A 32 -13.07 11.31 -5.48
C GLU A 32 -12.42 10.51 -6.62
N ILE A 33 -11.10 10.59 -6.77
CA ILE A 33 -10.36 9.92 -7.85
C ILE A 33 -10.38 8.40 -7.67
N ILE A 34 -10.19 7.91 -6.45
CA ILE A 34 -10.17 6.48 -6.16
C ILE A 34 -11.56 5.88 -6.36
N HIS A 35 -12.61 6.52 -5.84
CA HIS A 35 -13.99 6.01 -5.95
C HIS A 35 -14.53 5.98 -7.37
N LYS A 36 -14.02 6.81 -8.28
CA LYS A 36 -14.31 6.69 -9.73
C LYS A 36 -13.85 5.35 -10.32
N ARG A 37 -12.89 4.66 -9.71
CA ARG A 37 -12.31 3.39 -10.20
C ARG A 37 -12.56 2.21 -9.27
N ILE A 38 -12.66 2.46 -7.97
CA ILE A 38 -12.84 1.46 -6.91
C ILE A 38 -14.08 1.91 -6.11
N PRO A 39 -15.29 1.56 -6.58
CA PRO A 39 -16.52 2.19 -6.13
C PRO A 39 -16.95 1.80 -4.71
N ALA A 40 -16.55 0.62 -4.23
CA ALA A 40 -16.82 0.20 -2.85
C ALA A 40 -15.66 -0.65 -2.33
N LEU A 41 -15.19 -0.32 -1.12
CA LEU A 41 -14.29 -1.17 -0.36
C LEU A 41 -15.08 -1.77 0.80
N ASN A 42 -15.28 -3.08 0.76
CA ASN A 42 -15.93 -3.82 1.83
C ASN A 42 -15.05 -5.01 2.24
N LYS A 43 -15.47 -5.70 3.31
CA LYS A 43 -14.76 -6.87 3.84
C LYS A 43 -14.41 -7.89 2.75
N ASP A 44 -15.32 -8.19 1.84
CA ASP A 44 -15.12 -9.21 0.80
C ASP A 44 -14.05 -8.79 -0.21
N THR A 45 -14.06 -7.52 -0.64
CA THR A 45 -13.02 -6.99 -1.55
C THR A 45 -11.63 -6.99 -0.91
N VAL A 46 -11.52 -6.62 0.38
CA VAL A 46 -10.27 -6.66 1.13
C VAL A 46 -9.77 -8.09 1.31
N LEU A 47 -10.66 -9.03 1.62
CA LEU A 47 -10.33 -10.45 1.71
C LEU A 47 -9.89 -11.02 0.36
N ALA A 48 -10.53 -10.65 -0.75
CA ALA A 48 -10.12 -11.05 -2.09
C ALA A 48 -8.70 -10.57 -2.42
N PHE A 49 -8.33 -9.35 -2.01
CA PHE A 49 -6.96 -8.85 -2.13
C PHE A 49 -5.99 -9.73 -1.30
N ALA A 50 -6.31 -10.01 -0.03
CA ALA A 50 -5.47 -10.85 0.82
C ALA A 50 -5.24 -12.26 0.21
N VAL A 51 -6.28 -12.85 -0.41
CA VAL A 51 -6.18 -14.10 -1.16
C VAL A 51 -5.24 -13.97 -2.36
N ALA A 52 -5.26 -12.85 -3.09
CA ALA A 52 -4.34 -12.60 -4.20
C ALA A 52 -2.87 -12.55 -3.73
N ILE A 53 -2.58 -11.90 -2.59
CA ILE A 53 -1.25 -11.90 -1.96
C ILE A 53 -0.82 -13.32 -1.60
N ALA A 54 -1.72 -14.10 -0.99
CA ALA A 54 -1.44 -15.47 -0.62
C ALA A 54 -1.09 -16.33 -1.85
N ARG A 55 -1.83 -16.19 -2.96
CA ARG A 55 -1.52 -16.88 -4.22
C ARG A 55 -0.17 -16.48 -4.79
N ALA A 56 0.17 -15.19 -4.79
CA ALA A 56 1.48 -14.72 -5.25
C ALA A 56 2.62 -15.28 -4.39
N ARG A 57 2.43 -15.29 -3.05
CA ARG A 57 3.36 -15.91 -2.10
C ARG A 57 3.56 -17.39 -2.39
N THR A 58 2.47 -18.14 -2.61
CA THR A 58 2.54 -19.57 -2.93
C THR A 58 3.38 -19.83 -4.16
N ARG A 59 3.20 -19.08 -5.25
CA ARG A 59 4.00 -19.24 -6.47
C ARG A 59 5.49 -18.99 -6.25
N TYR A 60 5.82 -17.98 -5.43
CA TYR A 60 7.21 -17.71 -5.10
C TYR A 60 7.84 -18.83 -4.26
N LEU A 61 7.15 -19.27 -3.22
CA LEU A 61 7.62 -20.37 -2.37
C LEU A 61 7.73 -21.69 -3.14
N GLU A 62 6.75 -22.00 -3.99
CA GLU A 62 6.77 -23.17 -4.87
C GLU A 62 8.00 -23.17 -5.79
N ALA A 63 8.30 -22.03 -6.43
CA ALA A 63 9.49 -21.90 -7.27
C ALA A 63 10.79 -22.06 -6.45
N ALA A 64 10.83 -21.53 -5.23
CA ALA A 64 11.98 -21.68 -4.33
C ALA A 64 12.18 -23.14 -3.90
N PHE A 65 11.10 -23.85 -3.54
CA PHE A 65 11.18 -25.27 -3.17
C PHE A 65 11.59 -26.15 -4.36
N ARG A 66 11.09 -25.85 -5.57
CA ARG A 66 11.51 -26.56 -6.78
C ARG A 66 13.00 -26.37 -7.05
N ALA A 67 13.48 -25.13 -6.99
CA ALA A 67 14.89 -24.78 -7.14
C ALA A 67 15.79 -25.50 -6.11
N ALA A 68 15.34 -25.58 -4.86
CA ALA A 68 16.07 -26.32 -3.82
C ALA A 68 16.04 -27.85 -4.03
N ALA A 69 14.96 -28.39 -4.60
CA ALA A 69 14.84 -29.82 -4.89
C ALA A 69 15.67 -30.27 -6.11
N THR A 70 15.95 -29.35 -7.05
CA THR A 70 16.81 -29.60 -8.22
C THR A 70 18.28 -29.30 -7.95
N ASP A 71 18.62 -28.77 -6.77
CA ASP A 71 19.99 -28.46 -6.36
C ASP A 71 20.82 -29.75 -6.25
N LYS A 72 21.72 -29.92 -7.22
CA LYS A 72 22.72 -31.00 -7.26
C LYS A 72 24.11 -30.55 -6.80
N GLY A 73 24.17 -29.45 -6.04
CA GLY A 73 25.41 -28.75 -5.72
C GLY A 73 25.87 -27.78 -6.80
N GLU A 74 24.99 -27.45 -7.75
CA GLU A 74 25.23 -26.48 -8.81
C GLU A 74 24.31 -25.26 -8.60
N PRO A 75 24.79 -24.03 -8.87
CA PRO A 75 23.94 -22.85 -8.82
C PRO A 75 22.76 -22.95 -9.79
N LEU A 76 21.64 -22.31 -9.44
CA LEU A 76 20.48 -22.19 -10.33
C LEU A 76 20.88 -21.61 -11.69
N ASP A 77 20.30 -22.16 -12.75
CA ASP A 77 20.50 -21.62 -14.09
C ASP A 77 19.83 -20.24 -14.24
N GLN A 78 20.19 -19.52 -15.30
CA GLN A 78 19.69 -18.16 -15.51
C GLN A 78 18.16 -18.12 -15.68
N GLY A 79 17.55 -19.16 -16.23
CA GLY A 79 16.10 -19.31 -16.38
C GLY A 79 15.41 -19.51 -15.03
N GLU A 80 15.93 -20.39 -14.20
CA GLU A 80 15.45 -20.64 -12.83
C GLU A 80 15.57 -19.36 -11.98
N VAL A 81 16.71 -18.66 -12.05
CA VAL A 81 16.90 -17.36 -11.39
C VAL A 81 15.87 -16.33 -11.85
N ASN A 82 15.62 -16.23 -13.16
CA ASN A 82 14.65 -15.28 -13.72
C ASN A 82 13.21 -15.62 -13.30
N GLN A 83 12.85 -16.90 -13.29
CA GLN A 83 11.53 -17.33 -12.85
C GLN A 83 11.30 -17.03 -11.36
N LEU A 84 12.29 -17.36 -10.52
CA LEU A 84 12.24 -17.08 -9.09
C LEU A 84 12.13 -15.57 -8.83
N ARG A 85 12.90 -14.76 -9.56
CA ARG A 85 12.84 -13.29 -9.51
C ARG A 85 11.46 -12.77 -9.88
N SER A 86 10.87 -13.25 -10.98
CA SER A 86 9.55 -12.82 -11.45
C SER A 86 8.45 -13.11 -10.42
N HIS A 87 8.48 -14.29 -9.78
CA HIS A 87 7.53 -14.61 -8.73
C HIS A 87 7.74 -13.77 -7.46
N ARG A 88 9.00 -13.52 -7.07
CA ARG A 88 9.33 -12.62 -5.95
C ARG A 88 8.79 -11.22 -6.19
N GLU A 89 9.04 -10.65 -7.37
CA GLU A 89 8.58 -9.30 -7.73
C GLU A 89 7.06 -9.21 -7.73
N SER A 90 6.37 -10.19 -8.31
CA SER A 90 4.91 -10.25 -8.28
C SER A 90 4.37 -10.28 -6.84
N TYR A 91 4.98 -11.06 -5.96
CA TYR A 91 4.61 -11.12 -4.55
C TYR A 91 4.84 -9.78 -3.83
N GLU A 92 6.03 -9.20 -3.96
CA GLU A 92 6.40 -7.94 -3.29
C GLU A 92 5.54 -6.77 -3.79
N GLU A 93 5.27 -6.66 -5.09
CA GLU A 93 4.42 -5.59 -5.63
C GLU A 93 2.97 -5.73 -5.17
N THR A 94 2.44 -6.95 -5.11
CA THR A 94 1.08 -7.19 -4.59
C THR A 94 0.99 -6.84 -3.10
N LYS A 95 2.03 -7.16 -2.31
CA LYS A 95 2.11 -6.80 -0.90
C LYS A 95 2.17 -5.28 -0.69
N LYS A 96 3.02 -4.57 -1.43
CA LYS A 96 3.13 -3.10 -1.39
C LYS A 96 1.81 -2.43 -1.78
N ALA A 97 1.11 -2.94 -2.78
CA ALA A 97 -0.18 -2.42 -3.18
C ALA A 97 -1.23 -2.54 -2.05
N PHE A 98 -1.17 -3.62 -1.26
CA PHE A 98 -2.02 -3.76 -0.07
C PHE A 98 -1.63 -2.81 1.07
N GLU A 99 -0.34 -2.54 1.26
CA GLU A 99 0.13 -1.51 2.20
C GLU A 99 -0.36 -0.11 1.79
N ALA A 100 -0.33 0.20 0.48
CA ALA A 100 -0.90 1.44 -0.05
C ALA A 100 -2.41 1.53 0.18
N LEU A 101 -3.14 0.41 0.03
CA LEU A 101 -4.57 0.35 0.35
C LEU A 101 -4.83 0.61 1.84
N ARG A 102 -4.06 -0.04 2.74
CA ARG A 102 -4.18 0.21 4.19
C ARG A 102 -3.97 1.67 4.53
N TYR A 103 -2.92 2.29 3.97
CA TYR A 103 -2.65 3.70 4.17
C TYR A 103 -3.82 4.57 3.65
N ALA A 104 -4.36 4.26 2.48
CA ALA A 104 -5.53 4.97 1.95
C ALA A 104 -6.76 4.87 2.88
N ILE A 105 -6.98 3.72 3.52
CA ILE A 105 -8.03 3.56 4.54
C ILE A 105 -7.73 4.45 5.75
N GLU A 106 -6.52 4.37 6.31
CA GLU A 106 -6.09 5.13 7.49
C GLU A 106 -6.18 6.65 7.28
N GLN A 107 -5.92 7.13 6.05
CA GLN A 107 -6.02 8.55 5.69
C GLN A 107 -7.45 9.01 5.33
N GLY A 108 -8.42 8.08 5.24
CA GLY A 108 -9.79 8.38 4.82
C GLY A 108 -9.94 8.67 3.32
N TYR A 109 -9.01 8.17 2.50
CA TYR A 109 -9.07 8.27 1.04
C TYR A 109 -10.04 7.26 0.42
N VAL A 110 -10.49 6.27 1.19
CA VAL A 110 -11.52 5.31 0.77
C VAL A 110 -12.53 5.12 1.89
N ASP A 111 -13.79 4.97 1.53
CA ASP A 111 -14.81 4.47 2.45
C ASP A 111 -14.70 2.96 2.58
N VAL A 112 -14.72 2.48 3.83
CA VAL A 112 -14.87 1.06 4.13
C VAL A 112 -16.26 0.84 4.66
N GLU A 113 -17.06 0.05 3.95
CA GLU A 113 -18.37 -0.38 4.44
C GLU A 113 -18.17 -1.33 5.63
N MET A 114 -18.52 -0.84 6.83
CA MET A 114 -18.63 -1.69 8.01
C MET A 114 -19.99 -2.39 7.96
N VAL A 115 -19.99 -3.72 7.90
CA VAL A 115 -21.21 -4.52 8.06
C VAL A 115 -21.34 -4.81 9.56
N ASP A 116 -22.45 -4.38 10.16
CA ASP A 116 -22.85 -4.71 11.53
C ASP A 116 -23.13 -6.22 11.71
#